data_AF-A0A2D5YQ74-F1
#
_entry.id   AF-A0A2D5YQ74-F1
#
_cell.length_a   1.000
_cell.length_b   1.000
_cell.length_c   1.000
_cell.angle_alpha   90.00
_cell.angle_beta   90.00
_cell.angle_gamma   90.00
#
_symmetry.space_group_name_H-M   'P 1'
#
loop_
_entity.id
_entity.type
_entity.pdbx_description
1 polymer ?
#
loop_
_entity_poly.entity_id
_entity_poly.type
_entity_poly.pdbx_seq_one_letter_code
_entity_poly.pdbx_strand_id
1 'polypeptide(L)'
;MMKNIFKKKEESSPKPLGKLFYELETLEASPFSLALSSFQSLKESTKSTEELFYFLIEDSIYVSLYATFYEELIKHLKTNPESTNTFIERFQAASDERERLIAEEAQNHLNFIENFGMCEGCSSCENHKDVAELITPFQKGDIDFFSELYIGMQTIQNAMEALIYDILPDNNDLAAILSPKDILEWRSQIFSYATIKTADHLHNL
;
A
#
# COMPACT_ATOMS: atom_id res chain seq x y z
N MET A 1 -47.44 19.97 -15.23
CA MET A 1 -47.15 19.96 -13.77
C MET A 1 -46.16 18.82 -13.51
N MET A 2 -44.88 19.15 -13.38
CA MET A 2 -43.78 18.19 -13.19
C MET A 2 -43.75 17.70 -11.74
N LYS A 3 -43.72 16.38 -11.53
CA LYS A 3 -43.55 15.77 -10.21
C LYS A 3 -42.05 15.66 -9.88
N ASN A 4 -41.64 16.48 -8.93
CA ASN A 4 -40.53 16.35 -7.98
C ASN A 4 -39.40 15.36 -8.33
N ILE A 5 -38.36 15.91 -8.95
CA ILE A 5 -36.99 15.44 -8.84
C ILE A 5 -36.42 16.05 -7.56
N PHE A 6 -36.32 15.26 -6.48
CA PHE A 6 -35.31 15.47 -5.44
C PHE A 6 -35.03 14.11 -4.79
N LYS A 7 -34.14 13.33 -5.42
CA LYS A 7 -33.34 12.34 -4.68
C LYS A 7 -32.56 13.14 -3.64
N LYS A 8 -32.83 12.91 -2.35
CA LYS A 8 -31.92 13.28 -1.28
C LYS A 8 -30.54 12.74 -1.67
N LYS A 9 -29.57 13.64 -1.88
CA LYS A 9 -28.16 13.26 -1.76
C LYS A 9 -28.04 12.70 -0.34
N GLU A 10 -27.70 11.42 -0.24
CA GLU A 10 -27.11 10.91 0.99
C GLU A 10 -25.90 11.80 1.28
N GLU A 11 -25.99 12.56 2.37
CA GLU A 11 -24.86 13.29 2.91
C GLU A 11 -23.77 12.26 3.19
N SER A 12 -22.68 12.32 2.42
CA SER A 12 -21.53 11.46 2.65
C SER A 12 -21.05 11.74 4.07
N SER A 13 -21.05 10.71 4.92
CA SER A 13 -20.35 10.78 6.20
C SER A 13 -18.93 11.31 5.96
N PRO A 14 -18.37 12.13 6.87
CA PRO A 14 -16.98 12.53 6.75
C PRO A 14 -16.13 11.27 6.66
N LYS A 15 -15.38 11.10 5.56
CA LYS A 15 -14.48 9.95 5.38
C LYS A 15 -13.33 10.09 6.39
N PRO A 16 -13.33 9.35 7.51
CA PRO A 16 -12.43 9.62 8.62
C PRO A 16 -10.96 9.42 8.20
N LEU A 17 -10.69 8.45 7.33
CA LEU A 17 -9.35 8.12 6.84
C LEU A 17 -8.74 9.21 5.94
N GLY A 18 -9.55 9.86 5.11
CA GLY A 18 -9.04 10.92 4.23
C GLY A 18 -8.52 12.12 5.03
N LYS A 19 -9.25 12.52 6.07
CA LYS A 19 -8.81 13.55 7.01
C LYS A 19 -7.55 13.09 7.77
N LEU A 20 -7.57 11.87 8.28
CA LEU A 20 -6.46 11.27 9.02
C LEU A 20 -5.15 11.32 8.23
N PHE A 21 -5.17 10.92 6.96
CA PHE A 21 -3.93 10.93 6.15
C PHE A 21 -3.36 12.34 6.00
N TYR A 22 -4.20 13.35 5.76
CA TYR A 22 -3.70 14.73 5.70
C TYR A 22 -3.17 15.23 7.04
N GLU A 23 -3.70 14.75 8.17
CA GLU A 23 -3.13 15.04 9.49
C GLU A 23 -1.76 14.39 9.67
N LEU A 24 -1.60 13.12 9.26
CA LEU A 24 -0.29 12.44 9.23
C LEU A 24 0.72 13.18 8.35
N GLU A 25 0.28 13.73 7.22
CA GLU A 25 1.11 14.51 6.30
C GLU A 25 1.56 15.88 6.84
N THR A 26 1.05 16.32 8.00
CA THR A 26 1.57 17.51 8.69
C THR A 26 2.76 17.22 9.62
N LEU A 27 3.05 15.94 9.88
CA LEU A 27 4.14 15.52 10.74
C LEU A 27 5.49 15.62 10.01
N GLU A 28 6.57 15.80 10.76
CA GLU A 28 7.93 15.82 10.21
C GLU A 28 8.29 14.46 9.59
N ALA A 29 8.00 13.38 10.32
CA ALA A 29 8.07 12.00 9.84
C ALA A 29 6.71 11.57 9.25
N SER A 30 6.23 12.29 8.22
CA SER A 30 5.01 11.90 7.53
C SER A 30 5.19 10.62 6.70
N PRO A 31 4.10 9.89 6.39
CA PRO A 31 4.17 8.71 5.53
C PRO A 31 4.92 8.94 4.21
N PHE A 32 4.69 10.08 3.55
CA PHE A 32 5.38 10.42 2.32
C PHE A 32 6.86 10.80 2.55
N SER A 33 7.19 11.54 3.60
CA SER A 33 8.59 11.91 3.87
C SER A 33 9.44 10.69 4.21
N LEU A 34 8.87 9.74 4.96
CA LEU A 34 9.48 8.44 5.24
C LEU A 34 9.69 7.64 3.95
N ALA A 35 8.69 7.59 3.05
CA ALA A 35 8.82 6.89 1.78
C ALA A 35 9.93 7.47 0.89
N LEU A 36 10.06 8.81 0.84
CA LEU A 36 11.15 9.47 0.14
C LEU A 36 12.52 9.14 0.76
N SER A 37 12.62 9.14 2.09
CA SER A 37 13.85 8.76 2.79
C SER A 37 14.26 7.33 2.49
N SER A 38 13.30 6.40 2.47
CA SER A 38 13.53 4.99 2.09
C SER A 38 14.02 4.87 0.64
N PHE A 39 13.39 5.59 -0.30
CA PHE A 39 13.82 5.61 -1.69
C PHE A 39 15.24 6.16 -1.87
N GLN A 40 15.57 7.26 -1.19
CA GLN A 40 16.92 7.84 -1.21
C GLN A 40 17.95 6.86 -0.65
N SER A 41 17.65 6.22 0.48
CA SER A 41 18.53 5.23 1.11
C SER A 41 18.75 4.02 0.20
N LEU A 42 17.69 3.54 -0.47
CA LEU A 42 17.78 2.45 -1.44
C LEU A 42 18.71 2.84 -2.60
N LYS A 43 18.47 4.00 -3.21
CA LYS A 43 19.30 4.53 -4.30
C LYS A 43 20.78 4.67 -3.92
N GLU A 44 21.07 5.15 -2.71
CA GLU A 44 22.44 5.30 -2.21
C GLU A 44 23.14 3.98 -1.90
N SER A 45 22.38 2.95 -1.52
CA SER A 45 22.92 1.63 -1.17
C SER A 45 23.16 0.70 -2.37
N THR A 46 22.47 0.97 -3.49
CA THR A 46 22.64 0.22 -4.75
C THR A 46 23.91 0.60 -5.51
N LYS A 47 24.53 -0.37 -6.18
CA LYS A 47 25.78 -0.21 -6.94
C LYS A 47 25.54 0.11 -8.41
N SER A 48 24.34 -0.18 -8.93
CA SER A 48 23.98 0.05 -10.32
C SER A 48 22.51 0.40 -10.48
N THR A 49 22.18 1.03 -11.60
CA THR A 49 20.80 1.31 -12.01
C THR A 49 19.97 0.04 -12.20
N GLU A 50 20.61 -1.04 -12.64
CA GLU A 50 19.96 -2.35 -12.80
C GLU A 50 19.58 -2.95 -11.45
N GLU A 51 20.50 -2.92 -10.47
CA GLU A 51 20.22 -3.38 -9.10
C GLU A 51 19.10 -2.57 -8.45
N LEU A 52 19.15 -1.24 -8.60
CA LEU A 52 18.07 -0.35 -8.15
C LEU A 52 16.74 -0.71 -8.82
N PHE A 53 16.73 -0.90 -10.14
CA PHE A 53 15.52 -1.25 -10.89
C PHE A 53 14.86 -2.51 -10.33
N TYR A 54 15.65 -3.56 -10.08
CA TYR A 54 15.16 -4.79 -9.49
C TYR A 54 14.60 -4.62 -8.08
N PHE A 55 15.31 -3.91 -7.20
CA PHE A 55 14.80 -3.65 -5.85
C PHE A 55 13.51 -2.82 -5.86
N LEU A 56 13.38 -1.84 -6.75
CA LEU A 56 12.15 -1.06 -6.85
C LEU A 56 10.93 -1.93 -7.19
N ILE A 57 11.10 -2.93 -8.07
CA ILE A 57 10.02 -3.84 -8.45
C ILE A 57 9.71 -4.80 -7.31
N GLU A 58 10.73 -5.48 -6.79
CA GLU A 58 10.59 -6.49 -5.74
C GLU A 58 9.95 -5.88 -4.49
N ASP A 59 10.47 -4.76 -4.00
CA ASP A 59 9.94 -4.09 -2.81
C ASP A 59 8.51 -3.57 -3.07
N SER A 60 8.20 -3.05 -4.26
CA SER A 60 6.83 -2.61 -4.57
C SER A 60 5.83 -3.77 -4.46
N ILE A 61 6.21 -4.97 -4.95
CA ILE A 61 5.39 -6.17 -4.83
C ILE A 61 5.29 -6.59 -3.36
N TYR A 62 6.43 -6.68 -2.67
CA TYR A 62 6.52 -7.06 -1.26
C TYR A 62 5.60 -6.20 -0.39
N VAL A 63 5.69 -4.89 -0.53
CA VAL A 63 4.87 -3.93 0.21
C VAL A 63 3.38 -4.07 -0.13
N SER A 64 3.04 -4.27 -1.40
CA SER A 64 1.64 -4.46 -1.82
C SER A 64 1.01 -5.72 -1.21
N LEU A 65 1.78 -6.79 -1.06
CA LEU A 65 1.36 -8.01 -0.37
C LEU A 65 1.19 -7.75 1.12
N TYR A 66 2.11 -7.01 1.76
CA TYR A 66 1.99 -6.60 3.15
C TYR A 66 0.70 -5.80 3.43
N ALA A 67 0.34 -4.89 2.53
CA ALA A 67 -0.91 -4.13 2.59
C ALA A 67 -2.15 -5.06 2.59
N THR A 68 -2.08 -6.21 1.92
CA THR A 68 -3.17 -7.20 1.91
C THR A 68 -3.34 -7.83 3.29
N PHE A 69 -2.25 -8.13 3.99
CA PHE A 69 -2.30 -8.62 5.38
C PHE A 69 -2.86 -7.59 6.35
N TYR A 70 -2.50 -6.31 6.17
CA TYR A 70 -3.09 -5.22 6.94
C TYR A 70 -4.60 -5.09 6.71
N GLU A 71 -5.06 -5.24 5.46
CA GLU A 71 -6.49 -5.24 5.16
C GLU A 71 -7.24 -6.40 5.83
N GLU A 72 -6.66 -7.60 5.85
CA GLU A 72 -7.23 -8.74 6.57
C GLU A 72 -7.29 -8.49 8.08
N LEU A 73 -6.23 -7.91 8.66
CA LEU A 73 -6.27 -7.50 10.07
C LEU A 73 -7.42 -6.52 10.30
N ILE A 74 -7.54 -5.46 9.51
CA ILE A 74 -8.60 -4.44 9.67
C ILE A 74 -10.00 -5.05 9.54
N LYS A 75 -10.20 -6.03 8.65
CA LYS A 75 -11.46 -6.79 8.55
C LYS A 75 -11.79 -7.50 9.87
N HIS A 76 -10.80 -8.12 10.52
CA HIS A 76 -10.97 -8.76 11.82
C HIS A 76 -11.24 -7.75 12.94
N LEU A 77 -10.52 -6.63 12.96
CA LEU A 77 -10.70 -5.54 13.92
C LEU A 77 -12.13 -4.98 13.85
N LYS A 78 -12.65 -4.74 12.65
CA LYS A 78 -14.01 -4.24 12.45
C LYS A 78 -15.08 -5.13 13.08
N THR A 79 -14.88 -6.45 13.00
CA THR A 79 -15.84 -7.43 13.51
C THR A 79 -15.71 -7.69 15.01
N ASN A 80 -14.59 -7.28 15.62
CA ASN A 80 -14.26 -7.50 17.03
C ASN A 80 -13.49 -6.30 17.63
N PRO A 81 -14.04 -5.08 17.60
CA PRO A 81 -13.30 -3.86 17.92
C PRO A 81 -12.83 -3.81 19.38
N GLU A 82 -13.51 -4.50 20.30
CA GLU A 82 -13.09 -4.62 21.71
C GLU A 82 -11.81 -5.44 21.91
N SER A 83 -11.45 -6.25 20.91
CA SER A 83 -10.28 -7.13 20.92
C SER A 83 -9.12 -6.56 20.10
N THR A 84 -9.17 -5.27 19.74
CA THR A 84 -8.23 -4.64 18.80
C THR A 84 -6.76 -4.87 19.17
N ASN A 85 -6.38 -4.54 20.41
CA ASN A 85 -5.00 -4.71 20.88
C ASN A 85 -4.55 -6.17 20.83
N THR A 86 -5.43 -7.12 21.19
CA THR A 86 -5.11 -8.55 21.13
C THR A 86 -4.86 -9.02 19.70
N PHE A 87 -5.63 -8.54 18.73
CA PHE A 87 -5.40 -8.90 17.33
C PHE A 87 -4.12 -8.27 16.77
N ILE A 88 -3.83 -7.02 17.12
CA ILE A 88 -2.58 -6.34 16.71
C ILE A 88 -1.36 -7.05 17.30
N GLU A 89 -1.37 -7.40 18.59
CA GLU A 89 -0.28 -8.15 19.24
C GLU A 89 -0.05 -9.51 18.57
N ARG A 90 -1.12 -10.25 18.26
CA ARG A 90 -1.01 -11.53 17.54
C ARG A 90 -0.50 -11.36 16.13
N PHE A 91 -0.94 -10.31 15.43
CA PHE A 91 -0.47 -9.99 14.10
C PHE A 91 1.03 -9.68 14.10
N GLN A 92 1.50 -8.92 15.09
CA GLN A 92 2.92 -8.64 15.28
C GLN A 92 3.72 -9.91 15.62
N ALA A 93 3.23 -10.76 16.52
CA ALA A 93 3.89 -12.01 16.90
C ALA A 93 4.02 -13.02 15.73
N ALA A 94 3.21 -12.88 14.69
CA ALA A 94 3.24 -13.69 13.48
C ALA A 94 4.05 -13.04 12.32
N SER A 95 4.91 -12.05 12.62
CA SER A 95 5.73 -11.34 11.61
C SER A 95 6.55 -12.29 10.75
N ASP A 96 7.34 -13.16 11.38
CA ASP A 96 8.33 -13.99 10.66
C ASP A 96 7.67 -14.93 9.66
N GLU A 97 6.53 -15.53 10.05
CA GLU A 97 5.77 -16.41 9.16
C GLU A 97 5.13 -15.62 8.02
N ARG A 98 4.58 -14.44 8.31
CA ARG A 98 4.01 -13.56 7.27
C ARG A 98 5.09 -13.10 6.30
N GLU A 99 6.25 -12.67 6.78
CA GLU A 99 7.38 -12.24 5.95
C GLU A 99 7.86 -13.37 5.03
N ARG A 100 7.88 -14.61 5.52
CA ARG A 100 8.20 -15.80 4.72
C ARG A 100 7.20 -16.01 3.59
N LEU A 101 5.89 -15.90 3.88
CA LEU A 101 4.84 -16.04 2.88
C LEU A 101 4.92 -14.92 1.83
N ILE A 102 5.09 -13.68 2.28
CA ILE A 102 5.24 -12.52 1.39
C ILE A 102 6.47 -12.67 0.50
N ALA A 103 7.61 -13.11 1.04
CA ALA A 103 8.83 -13.31 0.25
C ALA A 103 8.64 -14.38 -0.83
N GLU A 104 7.98 -15.50 -0.50
CA GLU A 104 7.66 -16.55 -1.49
C GLU A 104 6.75 -16.02 -2.61
N GLU A 105 5.67 -15.32 -2.25
CA GLU A 105 4.73 -14.75 -3.22
C GLU A 105 5.37 -13.64 -4.07
N ALA A 106 6.18 -12.77 -3.47
CA ALA A 106 6.91 -11.72 -4.17
C ALA A 106 7.87 -12.31 -5.20
N GLN A 107 8.63 -13.35 -4.83
CA GLN A 107 9.52 -14.04 -5.77
C GLN A 107 8.75 -14.69 -6.92
N ASN A 108 7.60 -15.33 -6.65
CA ASN A 108 6.76 -15.92 -7.68
C ASN A 108 6.23 -14.85 -8.65
N HIS A 109 5.82 -13.69 -8.14
CA HIS A 109 5.36 -12.57 -8.95
C HIS A 109 6.48 -11.93 -9.78
N LEU A 110 7.66 -11.74 -9.19
CA LEU A 110 8.83 -11.24 -9.92
C LEU A 110 9.21 -12.20 -11.05
N ASN A 111 9.31 -13.51 -10.77
CA ASN A 111 9.59 -14.52 -11.79
C ASN A 111 8.58 -14.49 -12.94
N PHE A 112 7.29 -14.29 -12.64
CA PHE A 112 6.26 -14.15 -13.66
C PHE A 112 6.45 -12.90 -14.53
N ILE A 113 6.84 -11.77 -13.93
CA ILE A 113 7.13 -10.53 -14.65
C ILE A 113 8.36 -10.68 -15.55
N GLU A 114 9.45 -11.25 -15.01
CA GLU A 114 10.69 -11.49 -15.74
C GLU A 114 10.50 -12.43 -16.93
N ASN A 115 9.61 -13.41 -16.78
CA ASN A 115 9.25 -14.35 -17.84
C ASN A 115 8.09 -13.85 -18.73
N PHE A 116 7.83 -12.54 -18.76
CA PHE A 116 6.85 -11.90 -19.64
C PHE A 116 5.43 -12.46 -19.52
N GLY A 117 5.04 -12.80 -18.30
CA GLY A 117 3.73 -13.35 -17.99
C GLY A 117 3.61 -14.87 -18.26
N MET A 118 4.72 -15.57 -18.50
CA MET A 118 4.74 -17.02 -18.60
C MET A 118 5.02 -17.64 -17.22
N CYS A 119 4.20 -18.62 -16.81
CA CYS A 119 4.38 -19.36 -15.56
C CYS A 119 4.11 -20.85 -15.81
N GLU A 120 5.04 -21.71 -15.39
CA GLU A 120 4.94 -23.18 -15.51
C GLU A 120 4.13 -23.83 -14.38
N GLY A 121 3.60 -23.03 -13.46
CA GLY A 121 2.87 -23.47 -12.27
C GLY A 121 3.63 -23.14 -10.99
N CYS A 122 3.05 -22.28 -10.14
CA CYS A 122 3.55 -21.93 -8.81
C CYS A 122 2.38 -21.78 -7.82
N SER A 123 2.70 -21.56 -6.54
CA SER A 123 1.72 -21.33 -5.48
C SER A 123 0.88 -20.05 -5.68
N SER A 124 1.34 -19.11 -6.52
CA SER A 124 0.71 -17.79 -6.71
C SER A 124 0.01 -17.61 -8.07
N CYS A 125 -0.19 -18.68 -8.85
CA CYS A 125 -0.71 -18.59 -10.23
C CYS A 125 -2.02 -17.81 -10.37
N GLU A 126 -2.95 -17.96 -9.42
CA GLU A 126 -4.27 -17.32 -9.47
C GLU A 126 -4.19 -15.78 -9.30
N ASN A 127 -3.09 -15.30 -8.73
CA ASN A 127 -2.86 -13.90 -8.38
C ASN A 127 -1.91 -13.19 -9.37
N HIS A 128 -1.35 -13.89 -10.36
CA HIS A 128 -0.48 -13.26 -11.37
C HIS A 128 -1.16 -12.13 -12.16
N LYS A 129 -2.49 -12.21 -12.33
CA LYS A 129 -3.27 -11.15 -12.97
C LYS A 129 -3.12 -9.80 -12.26
N ASP A 130 -2.83 -9.81 -10.96
CA ASP A 130 -2.74 -8.60 -10.13
C ASP A 130 -1.43 -7.83 -10.37
N VAL A 131 -0.41 -8.49 -10.94
CA VAL A 131 0.89 -7.89 -11.28
C VAL A 131 1.15 -7.84 -12.80
N ALA A 132 0.21 -8.32 -13.62
CA ALA A 132 0.40 -8.41 -15.08
C ALA A 132 0.63 -7.03 -15.74
N GLU A 133 0.07 -5.96 -15.17
CA GLU A 133 0.26 -4.60 -15.67
C GLU A 133 1.70 -4.09 -15.51
N LEU A 134 2.51 -4.71 -14.63
CA LEU A 134 3.91 -4.37 -14.41
C LEU A 134 4.84 -4.89 -15.53
N ILE A 135 4.39 -5.86 -16.34
CA ILE A 135 5.21 -6.48 -17.39
C ILE A 135 5.65 -5.45 -18.44
N THR A 136 4.74 -4.58 -18.88
CA THR A 136 5.06 -3.62 -19.96
C THR A 136 6.06 -2.56 -19.50
N PRO A 137 5.89 -1.91 -18.33
CA PRO A 137 6.94 -1.04 -17.76
C PRO A 137 8.26 -1.77 -17.51
N PHE A 138 8.21 -3.02 -17.04
CA PHE A 138 9.40 -3.85 -16.83
C PHE A 138 10.21 -4.04 -18.11
N GLN A 139 9.55 -4.49 -19.18
CA GLN A 139 10.16 -4.69 -20.50
C GLN A 139 10.82 -3.43 -21.08
N LYS A 140 10.30 -2.25 -20.71
CA LYS A 140 10.83 -0.95 -21.16
C LYS A 140 11.99 -0.46 -20.32
N GLY A 141 12.27 -1.08 -19.16
CA GLY A 141 13.22 -0.54 -18.20
C GLY A 141 12.77 0.79 -17.61
N ASP A 142 11.45 0.97 -17.41
CA ASP A 142 10.86 2.24 -16.99
C ASP A 142 11.11 2.52 -15.50
N ILE A 143 12.33 2.98 -15.18
CA ILE A 143 12.77 3.21 -13.81
C ILE A 143 11.98 4.32 -13.12
N ASP A 144 11.50 5.31 -13.87
CA ASP A 144 10.70 6.41 -13.33
C ASP A 144 9.35 5.86 -12.86
N PHE A 145 8.70 5.03 -13.68
CA PHE A 145 7.47 4.32 -13.28
C PHE A 145 7.67 3.50 -12.00
N PHE A 146 8.75 2.70 -11.90
CA PHE A 146 8.98 1.89 -10.69
C PHE A 146 9.42 2.72 -9.48
N SER A 147 10.06 3.87 -9.67
CA SER A 147 10.36 4.81 -8.59
C SER A 147 9.08 5.42 -8.03
N GLU A 148 8.17 5.85 -8.89
CA GLU A 148 6.84 6.36 -8.49
C GLU A 148 6.01 5.28 -7.80
N LEU A 149 5.99 4.06 -8.36
CA LEU A 149 5.30 2.91 -7.78
C LEU A 149 5.84 2.59 -6.38
N TYR A 150 7.16 2.50 -6.24
CA TYR A 150 7.82 2.23 -4.97
C TYR A 150 7.47 3.28 -3.92
N ILE A 151 7.63 4.58 -4.23
CA ILE A 151 7.32 5.66 -3.29
C ILE A 151 5.84 5.63 -2.90
N GLY A 152 4.95 5.40 -3.87
CA GLY A 152 3.51 5.27 -3.62
C GLY A 152 3.17 4.10 -2.70
N MET A 153 3.76 2.93 -2.93
CA MET A 153 3.55 1.74 -2.10
C MET A 153 4.12 1.91 -0.68
N GLN A 154 5.33 2.46 -0.56
CA GLN A 154 5.92 2.78 0.75
C GLN A 154 5.09 3.80 1.53
N THR A 155 4.54 4.82 0.85
CA THR A 155 3.65 5.81 1.49
C THR A 155 2.39 5.13 2.02
N ILE A 156 1.80 4.20 1.26
CA ILE A 156 0.67 3.38 1.72
C ILE A 156 1.07 2.57 2.95
N GLN A 157 2.20 1.87 2.93
CA GLN A 157 2.65 1.06 4.05
C GLN A 157 2.82 1.90 5.31
N ASN A 158 3.59 3.00 5.24
CA ASN A 158 3.80 3.88 6.38
C ASN A 158 2.48 4.42 6.94
N ALA A 159 1.53 4.78 6.08
CA ALA A 159 0.21 5.24 6.52
C ALA A 159 -0.60 4.11 7.18
N MET A 160 -0.57 2.89 6.63
CA MET A 160 -1.26 1.73 7.20
C MET A 160 -0.64 1.30 8.53
N GLU A 161 0.68 1.35 8.66
CA GLU A 161 1.39 1.09 9.93
C GLU A 161 0.99 2.11 10.98
N ALA A 162 1.00 3.41 10.67
CA ALA A 162 0.53 4.44 11.58
C ALA A 162 -0.94 4.21 11.99
N LEU A 163 -1.81 3.86 11.03
CA LEU A 163 -3.20 3.51 11.34
C LEU A 163 -3.28 2.34 12.33
N ILE A 164 -2.57 1.25 12.04
CA ILE A 164 -2.69 0.00 12.79
C ILE A 164 -2.03 0.07 14.15
N TYR A 165 -0.84 0.64 14.25
CA TYR A 165 -0.02 0.57 15.45
C TYR A 165 -0.12 1.81 16.34
N ASP A 166 -0.45 2.98 15.77
CA ASP A 166 -0.49 4.22 16.55
C ASP A 166 -1.92 4.74 16.80
N ILE A 167 -2.87 4.43 15.90
CA ILE A 167 -4.21 5.06 15.93
C ILE A 167 -5.30 4.10 16.40
N LEU A 168 -5.39 2.91 15.80
CA LEU A 168 -6.43 1.94 16.13
C LEU A 168 -6.38 1.42 17.59
N PRO A 169 -5.21 1.25 18.24
CA PRO A 169 -5.15 0.79 19.63
C PRO A 169 -5.93 1.66 20.63
N ASP A 170 -5.96 2.97 20.35
CA ASP A 170 -6.65 3.97 21.18
C ASP A 170 -8.02 4.38 20.62
N ASN A 171 -8.46 3.79 19.50
CA ASN A 171 -9.66 4.23 18.78
C ASN A 171 -10.51 3.06 18.24
N ASN A 172 -11.08 2.29 19.16
CA ASN A 172 -11.96 1.15 18.82
C ASN A 172 -13.21 1.57 18.01
N ASP A 173 -13.73 2.77 18.20
CA ASP A 173 -14.86 3.30 17.44
C ASP A 173 -14.51 3.47 15.96
N LEU A 174 -13.29 3.92 15.67
CA LEU A 174 -12.78 3.97 14.31
C LEU A 174 -12.67 2.55 13.73
N ALA A 175 -12.07 1.61 14.46
CA ALA A 175 -11.94 0.21 14.01
C ALA A 175 -13.29 -0.39 13.58
N ALA A 176 -14.35 -0.14 14.36
CA ALA A 176 -15.69 -0.67 14.11
C ALA A 176 -16.32 -0.19 12.79
N ILE A 177 -15.92 0.98 12.29
CA ILE A 177 -16.52 1.60 11.10
C ILE A 177 -15.71 1.36 9.82
N LEU A 178 -14.43 1.00 9.90
CA LEU A 178 -13.58 0.79 8.72
C LEU A 178 -14.09 -0.39 7.87
N SER A 179 -14.44 -0.16 6.62
CA SER A 179 -14.77 -1.22 5.66
C SER A 179 -13.62 -1.47 4.68
N PRO A 180 -13.57 -2.65 4.04
CA PRO A 180 -12.60 -2.91 2.96
C PRO A 180 -12.66 -1.85 1.85
N LYS A 181 -13.87 -1.34 1.56
CA LYS A 181 -14.07 -0.26 0.59
C LYS A 181 -13.42 1.04 1.04
N ASP A 182 -13.54 1.40 2.32
CA ASP A 182 -12.93 2.63 2.85
C ASP A 182 -11.40 2.53 2.79
N ILE A 183 -10.83 1.37 3.09
CA ILE A 183 -9.38 1.15 2.99
C ILE A 183 -8.90 1.23 1.54
N LEU A 184 -9.62 0.60 0.61
CA LEU A 184 -9.27 0.67 -0.82
C LEU A 184 -9.32 2.11 -1.35
N GLU A 185 -10.38 2.86 -1.02
CA GLU A 185 -10.50 4.27 -1.40
C GLU A 185 -9.38 5.12 -0.77
N TRP A 186 -9.01 4.83 0.47
CA TRP A 186 -7.94 5.51 1.19
C TRP A 186 -6.56 5.24 0.58
N ARG A 187 -6.24 3.98 0.27
CA ARG A 187 -5.01 3.60 -0.45
C ARG A 187 -4.91 4.30 -1.80
N SER A 188 -6.00 4.34 -2.56
CA SER A 188 -6.04 5.06 -3.85
C SER A 188 -5.78 6.56 -3.68
N GLN A 189 -6.32 7.18 -2.63
CA GLN A 189 -6.07 8.58 -2.30
C GLN A 189 -4.59 8.82 -1.93
N ILE A 190 -4.02 7.96 -1.07
CA ILE A 190 -2.61 8.03 -0.66
C ILE A 190 -1.69 7.89 -1.87
N PHE A 191 -1.93 6.87 -2.70
CA PHE A 191 -1.14 6.64 -3.91
C PHE A 191 -1.19 7.85 -4.85
N SER A 192 -2.39 8.38 -5.12
CA SER A 192 -2.56 9.56 -5.98
C SER A 192 -1.82 10.78 -5.42
N TYR A 193 -1.87 11.00 -4.11
CA TYR A 193 -1.12 12.06 -3.45
C TYR A 193 0.39 11.87 -3.63
N ALA A 194 0.89 10.66 -3.35
CA ALA A 194 2.31 10.32 -3.47
C ALA A 194 2.80 10.51 -4.90
N THR A 195 2.08 10.01 -5.91
CA THR A 195 2.45 10.20 -7.32
C THR A 195 2.56 11.68 -7.71
N ILE A 196 1.58 12.51 -7.34
CA ILE A 196 1.61 13.96 -7.62
C ILE A 196 2.84 14.60 -6.96
N LYS A 197 3.07 14.28 -5.68
CA LYS A 197 4.19 14.84 -4.92
C LYS A 197 5.56 14.36 -5.41
N THR A 198 5.66 13.12 -5.85
CA THR A 198 6.87 12.54 -6.44
C THR A 198 7.19 13.21 -7.77
N ALA A 199 6.20 13.41 -8.65
CA ALA A 199 6.40 14.14 -9.89
C ALA A 199 6.90 15.57 -9.64
N ASP A 200 6.33 16.27 -8.64
CA ASP A 200 6.81 17.59 -8.22
C ASP A 200 8.27 17.53 -7.71
N HIS A 201 8.70 16.45 -7.04
CA HIS A 201 10.07 16.32 -6.53
C HIS A 201 11.08 15.92 -7.60
N LEU A 202 10.74 14.96 -8.46
CA LEU A 202 11.64 14.46 -9.51
C LEU A 202 11.89 15.49 -10.61
N HIS A 203 10.93 16.40 -10.88
CA HIS A 203 11.14 17.51 -11.80
C HIS A 203 12.00 18.65 -11.23
N ASN A 204 12.29 18.65 -9.94
CA ASN A 204 13.09 19.68 -9.25
C ASN A 204 14.49 19.19 -8.82
N LEU A 205 14.87 17.97 -9.22
CA LEU A 205 16.22 17.39 -9.07
C LEU A 205 16.97 17.40 -10.41
#